data_AF-A0A3A9K6C0-F1
#
_entry.id   AF-A0A3A9K6C0-F1
#
_cell.length_a   1.000
_cell.length_b   1.000
_cell.length_c   1.000
_cell.angle_alpha   90.00
_cell.angle_beta   90.00
_cell.angle_gamma   90.00
#
_symmetry.space_group_name_H-M   'P 1'
#
loop_
_entity.id
_entity.type
_entity.pdbx_description
1 polymer ?
#
loop_
_entity_poly.entity_id
_entity_poly.type
_entity_poly.pdbx_seq_one_letter_code
_entity_poly.pdbx_strand_id
1 'polypeptide(L)'
;MVKYLFGFLAVCMLSVATLSAPVSAEGVNDVELTEDQRMEMSLLQKDAIERKKEIINKYVEYGVFTEEKAQKLQAHMDEKFSELEENGFIPNCDRSKKHSEKEENN
;
A
#
# COMPACT_ATOMS: atom_id res chain seq x y z
N MET A 1 -15.56 30.66 45.34
CA MET A 1 -16.10 29.39 45.87
C MET A 1 -15.86 28.30 44.84
N VAL A 2 -14.90 27.45 45.16
CA VAL A 2 -14.32 26.40 44.32
C VAL A 2 -15.29 25.21 44.28
N LYS A 3 -15.99 25.01 43.15
CA LYS A 3 -16.96 23.92 42.97
C LYS A 3 -16.79 23.14 41.66
N TYR A 4 -15.56 23.13 41.14
CA TYR A 4 -15.14 22.23 40.06
C TYR A 4 -13.72 21.72 40.34
N LEU A 5 -13.56 21.01 41.47
CA LEU A 5 -12.29 20.36 41.88
C LEU A 5 -12.44 18.84 42.06
N PHE A 6 -13.52 18.23 41.58
CA PHE A 6 -13.68 16.78 41.63
C PHE A 6 -14.18 16.26 40.29
N GLY A 7 -13.22 16.04 39.39
CA GLY A 7 -13.41 15.40 38.09
C GLY A 7 -12.07 14.99 37.49
N PHE A 8 -11.16 14.53 38.34
CA PHE A 8 -9.81 14.12 37.96
C PHE A 8 -9.44 12.81 38.68
N LEU A 9 -10.27 11.77 38.53
CA LEU A 9 -9.92 10.42 38.97
C LEU A 9 -10.88 9.37 38.37
N ALA A 10 -10.80 9.14 37.07
CA ALA A 10 -11.36 7.94 36.48
C ALA A 10 -10.51 7.49 35.29
N VAL A 11 -9.67 6.49 35.58
CA VAL A 11 -9.11 5.51 34.64
C VAL A 11 -7.91 6.00 33.81
N CYS A 12 -6.77 6.16 34.48
CA CYS A 12 -5.55 5.54 33.96
C CYS A 12 -5.70 4.01 34.05
N MET A 13 -5.15 3.32 33.05
CA MET A 13 -5.10 1.85 32.89
C MET A 13 -6.32 1.21 32.22
N LEU A 14 -6.33 1.25 30.88
CA LEU A 14 -6.35 -0.03 30.18
C LEU A 14 -5.06 -0.16 29.36
N SER A 15 -4.24 -1.06 29.86
CA SER A 15 -3.09 -1.72 29.25
C SER A 15 -3.07 -1.72 27.73
N VAL A 16 -1.97 -1.17 27.19
CA VAL A 16 -1.41 -1.58 25.90
C VAL A 16 -1.09 -3.07 26.00
N ALA A 17 -2.03 -3.92 25.59
CA ALA A 17 -1.73 -5.29 25.26
C ALA A 17 -0.96 -5.25 23.94
N THR A 18 0.36 -5.38 24.01
CA THR A 18 1.18 -5.77 22.87
C THR A 18 0.74 -7.17 22.46
N LEU A 19 -0.30 -7.25 21.64
CA LEU A 19 -0.61 -8.43 20.84
C LEU A 19 0.55 -8.59 19.87
N SER A 20 1.56 -9.36 20.30
CA SER A 20 2.47 -10.03 19.39
C SER A 20 1.67 -11.13 18.70
N ALA A 21 0.75 -10.72 17.82
CA ALA A 21 0.12 -11.64 16.90
C ALA A 21 1.26 -12.22 16.03
N PRO A 22 1.34 -13.55 15.84
CA PRO A 22 2.17 -14.06 14.78
C PRO A 22 1.70 -13.38 13.50
N VAL A 23 2.62 -12.71 12.81
CA VAL A 23 2.39 -12.21 11.46
C VAL A 23 2.21 -13.45 10.60
N SER A 24 0.99 -13.96 10.58
CA SER A 24 0.55 -14.95 9.61
C SER A 24 0.63 -14.23 8.28
N ALA A 25 1.48 -14.73 7.38
CA ALA A 25 1.49 -14.30 5.99
C ALA A 25 0.20 -14.80 5.35
N GLU A 26 -0.92 -14.15 5.67
CA GLU A 26 -2.24 -14.47 5.12
C GLU A 26 -2.25 -14.06 3.65
N GLY A 27 -2.49 -15.06 2.79
CA GLY A 27 -2.54 -14.90 1.36
C GLY A 27 -3.67 -13.98 0.89
N VAL A 28 -3.60 -13.58 -0.37
CA VAL A 28 -4.72 -12.88 -1.03
C VAL A 28 -5.94 -13.79 -0.99
N ASN A 29 -7.01 -13.32 -0.36
CA ASN A 29 -8.28 -14.03 -0.33
C ASN A 29 -8.93 -13.97 -1.71
N ASP A 30 -9.57 -15.07 -2.12
CA ASP A 30 -10.35 -15.14 -3.35
C ASP A 30 -11.66 -14.35 -3.17
N VAL A 31 -11.62 -13.07 -3.52
CA VAL A 31 -12.71 -12.12 -3.35
C VAL A 31 -12.85 -11.29 -4.62
N GLU A 32 -14.07 -11.15 -5.13
CA GLU A 32 -14.41 -10.20 -6.17
C GLU A 32 -14.91 -8.87 -5.57
N LEU A 33 -14.37 -7.75 -6.03
CA LEU A 33 -14.82 -6.42 -5.61
C LEU A 33 -16.14 -6.04 -6.31
N THR A 34 -17.00 -5.30 -5.63
CA THR A 34 -18.20 -4.69 -6.24
C THR A 34 -17.80 -3.54 -7.19
N GLU A 35 -18.75 -3.08 -8.01
CA GLU A 35 -18.50 -1.95 -8.92
C GLU A 35 -18.08 -0.68 -8.17
N ASP A 36 -18.79 -0.31 -7.09
CA ASP A 36 -18.45 0.87 -6.28
C ASP A 36 -17.06 0.74 -5.65
N GLN A 37 -16.70 -0.46 -5.17
CA GLN A 37 -15.37 -0.74 -4.60
C GLN A 37 -14.27 -0.64 -5.66
N ARG A 38 -14.50 -1.15 -6.88
CA ARG A 38 -13.54 -1.01 -7.98
C ARG A 38 -13.37 0.44 -8.40
N MET A 39 -14.45 1.22 -8.42
CA MET A 39 -14.38 2.65 -8.71
C MET A 39 -13.55 3.40 -7.67
N GLU A 40 -13.78 3.13 -6.38
CA GLU A 40 -12.97 3.67 -5.30
C GLU A 40 -11.49 3.28 -5.47
N MET A 41 -11.22 2.00 -5.74
CA MET A 41 -9.85 1.52 -5.94
C MET A 41 -9.17 2.14 -7.16
N SER A 42 -9.89 2.34 -8.26
CA SER A 42 -9.39 3.02 -9.47
C SER A 42 -8.93 4.43 -9.15
N LEU A 43 -9.73 5.19 -8.39
CA LEU A 43 -9.40 6.55 -7.99
C LEU A 43 -8.15 6.59 -7.09
N LEU A 44 -8.08 5.71 -6.09
CA LEU A 44 -6.94 5.63 -5.19
C LEU A 44 -5.65 5.25 -5.93
N GLN A 45 -5.71 4.28 -6.84
CA GLN A 45 -4.54 3.86 -7.61
C GLN A 45 -4.08 4.92 -8.61
N LYS A 46 -5.01 5.66 -9.23
CA LYS A 46 -4.66 6.79 -10.10
C LYS A 46 -3.91 7.88 -9.33
N ASP A 47 -4.43 8.32 -8.17
CA ASP A 47 -3.74 9.33 -7.35
C ASP A 47 -2.36 8.83 -6.89
N ALA A 48 -2.26 7.58 -6.44
CA ALA A 48 -0.98 7.00 -6.01
C ALA A 48 0.07 6.99 -7.15
N ILE A 49 -0.33 6.63 -8.37
CA ILE A 49 0.55 6.63 -9.54
C ILE A 49 0.95 8.05 -9.91
N GLU A 50 0.03 9.01 -9.93
CA GLU A 50 0.34 10.40 -10.21
C GLU A 50 1.38 10.96 -9.23
N ARG A 51 1.20 10.71 -7.93
CA ARG A 51 2.19 11.10 -6.90
C ARG A 51 3.52 10.40 -7.11
N LYS A 52 3.52 9.14 -7.53
CA LYS A 52 4.77 8.43 -7.83
C LYS A 52 5.48 9.00 -9.06
N LYS A 53 4.76 9.40 -10.10
CA LYS A 53 5.31 10.11 -11.28
C LYS A 53 5.92 11.45 -10.87
N GLU A 54 5.26 12.19 -9.98
CA GLU A 54 5.78 13.45 -9.43
C GLU A 54 7.12 13.24 -8.70
N ILE A 55 7.19 12.22 -7.83
CA ILE A 55 8.44 11.86 -7.15
C ILE A 55 9.56 11.51 -8.14
N ILE A 56 9.25 10.76 -9.21
CA ILE A 56 10.22 10.42 -10.25
C ILE A 56 10.71 11.68 -10.96
N ASN A 57 9.82 12.63 -11.28
CA ASN A 57 10.21 13.90 -11.87
C ASN A 57 11.11 14.71 -10.94
N LYS A 58 10.85 14.71 -9.62
CA LYS A 58 11.76 15.31 -8.63
C LYS A 58 13.14 14.65 -8.62
N TYR A 59 13.20 13.33 -8.80
CA TYR A 59 14.50 12.66 -8.94
C TYR A 59 15.24 13.03 -10.23
N VAL A 60 14.54 13.36 -11.32
CA VAL A 60 15.18 13.94 -12.52
C VAL A 60 15.70 15.34 -12.23
N GLU A 61 14.89 16.18 -11.59
CA GLU A 61 15.25 17.55 -11.18
C GLU A 61 16.52 17.57 -10.30
N TYR A 62 16.64 16.61 -9.38
CA TYR A 62 17.79 16.48 -8.49
C TYR A 62 18.97 15.72 -9.11
N GLY A 63 18.87 15.28 -10.38
CA GLY A 63 19.91 14.56 -11.09
C GLY A 63 20.13 13.11 -10.62
N VAL A 64 19.20 12.54 -9.85
CA VAL A 64 19.25 11.14 -9.39
C VAL A 64 18.90 10.18 -10.54
N PHE A 65 17.95 10.58 -11.39
CA PHE A 65 17.56 9.82 -12.59
C PHE A 65 17.80 10.63 -13.86
N THR A 66 18.14 9.92 -14.94
CA THR A 66 18.07 10.47 -16.30
C THR A 66 16.63 10.56 -16.76
N GLU A 67 16.34 11.46 -17.70
CA GLU A 67 15.01 11.59 -18.31
C GLU A 67 14.54 10.26 -18.94
N GLU A 68 15.43 9.55 -19.65
CA GLU A 68 15.11 8.26 -20.25
C GLU A 68 14.68 7.22 -19.19
N LYS A 69 15.39 7.17 -18.06
CA LYS A 69 15.04 6.26 -16.96
C LYS A 69 13.70 6.63 -16.35
N ALA A 70 13.44 7.92 -16.17
CA ALA A 70 12.15 8.39 -15.67
C ALA A 70 11.00 8.01 -16.61
N GLN A 71 11.15 8.21 -17.92
CA GLN A 71 10.14 7.82 -18.91
C GLN A 71 9.83 6.32 -18.86
N LYS A 72 10.86 5.46 -18.77
CA LYS A 72 10.66 4.01 -18.64
C LYS A 72 9.90 3.64 -17.35
N LEU A 73 10.24 4.27 -16.22
CA LEU A 73 9.54 4.04 -14.96
C LEU A 73 8.08 4.50 -15.03
N GLN A 74 7.82 5.64 -15.67
CA GLN A 74 6.46 6.16 -15.85
C GLN A 74 5.62 5.22 -16.73
N ALA A 75 6.17 4.76 -17.85
CA ALA A 75 5.50 3.80 -18.72
C ALA A 75 5.18 2.48 -18.00
N HIS A 76 6.11 1.96 -17.19
CA HIS A 76 5.86 0.76 -16.39
C HIS A 76 4.76 0.95 -15.35
N MET A 77 4.62 2.13 -14.77
CA MET A 77 3.51 2.41 -13.84
C MET A 77 2.17 2.46 -14.57
N ASP A 78 2.13 3.00 -15.79
CA ASP A 78 0.93 3.01 -16.62
C ASP A 78 0.52 1.58 -17.03
N GLU A 79 1.48 0.77 -17.46
CA GLU A 79 1.25 -0.66 -17.73
C GLU A 79 0.71 -1.37 -16.48
N LYS A 80 1.29 -1.09 -15.30
CA LYS A 80 0.85 -1.71 -14.06
C LYS A 80 -0.58 -1.30 -13.66
N PHE A 81 -0.97 -0.06 -13.95
CA PHE A 81 -2.33 0.38 -13.73
C PHE A 81 -3.31 -0.40 -14.63
N SER A 82 -2.98 -0.56 -15.91
CA SER A 82 -3.82 -1.33 -16.84
C SER A 82 -3.96 -2.79 -16.41
N GLU A 83 -2.88 -3.43 -15.94
CA GLU A 83 -2.98 -4.79 -15.38
C GLU A 83 -3.93 -4.88 -14.17
N LEU A 84 -3.92 -3.85 -13.31
CA LEU A 84 -4.82 -3.77 -12.15
C LEU A 84 -6.27 -3.51 -12.59
N GLU A 85 -6.48 -2.70 -13.62
CA GLU A 85 -7.83 -2.45 -14.13
C GLU A 85 -8.44 -3.72 -14.74
N GLU A 86 -7.66 -4.46 -15.53
CA GLU A 86 -8.08 -5.73 -16.16
C GLU A 86 -8.41 -6.82 -15.13
N ASN A 87 -7.74 -6.82 -13.98
CA ASN A 87 -7.94 -7.83 -12.94
C ASN A 87 -8.92 -7.41 -11.83
N GLY A 88 -9.62 -6.28 -12.01
CA GLY A 88 -10.60 -5.79 -11.04
C GLY A 88 -9.98 -5.25 -9.76
N PHE A 89 -8.74 -4.75 -9.83
CA PHE A 89 -7.93 -4.21 -8.74
C PHE A 89 -7.54 -5.23 -7.66
N ILE A 90 -7.42 -6.51 -8.02
CA ILE A 90 -7.02 -7.59 -7.12
C ILE A 90 -5.53 -7.89 -7.32
N PRO A 91 -4.65 -7.71 -6.31
CA PRO A 91 -3.22 -7.98 -6.48
C PRO A 91 -2.94 -9.47 -6.76
N ASN A 92 -2.24 -9.76 -7.86
CA ASN A 92 -1.78 -11.13 -8.16
C ASN A 92 -0.48 -11.44 -7.39
N CYS A 93 -0.60 -12.05 -6.22
CA CYS A 93 0.52 -12.43 -5.36
C CYS A 93 1.15 -13.79 -5.68
N ASP A 94 0.69 -14.53 -6.69
CA ASP A 94 1.22 -15.87 -6.97
C ASP A 94 2.59 -15.85 -7.65
N ARG A 95 2.99 -14.72 -8.24
CA ARG A 95 4.31 -14.58 -8.88
C ARG A 95 5.47 -14.50 -7.88
N SER A 96 5.25 -14.06 -6.64
CA SER A 96 6.33 -13.91 -5.64
C SER A 96 6.74 -15.21 -4.97
N LYS A 97 5.86 -16.21 -4.90
CA LYS A 97 6.13 -17.52 -4.25
C LYS A 97 7.27 -18.31 -4.92
N LYS A 98 7.48 -18.12 -6.22
CA LYS A 98 8.52 -18.84 -6.98
C LYS A 98 9.95 -18.39 -6.68
N HIS A 99 10.14 -17.21 -6.10
CA HIS A 99 11.48 -16.72 -5.75
C HIS A 99 11.93 -17.13 -4.35
N SER A 100 11.01 -17.25 -3.38
CA SER A 100 11.35 -17.70 -2.03
C SER A 100 11.66 -19.20 -1.94
N GLU A 101 11.00 -20.05 -2.73
CA GLU A 101 11.24 -21.51 -2.71
C GLU A 101 12.61 -21.93 -3.29
N LYS A 102 13.26 -21.06 -4.08
CA LYS A 102 14.58 -21.34 -4.67
C LYS A 102 15.75 -21.00 -3.75
N GLU A 103 15.57 -20.13 -2.76
CA GLU A 103 16.63 -19.76 -1.81
C GLU A 103 16.74 -20.72 -0.62
N GLU A 104 15.68 -21.48 -0.30
CA GLU A 104 15.71 -22.48 0.79
C GLU A 104 16.32 -23.84 0.38
N ASN A 105 16.56 -24.08 -0.91
CA ASN A 105 17.01 -25.37 -1.44
C ASN A 105 18.47 -25.37 -1.97
N ASN A 106 19.31 -24.40 -1.58
CA ASN A 106 20.72 -24.33 -2.02
C ASN A 106 21.70 -24.13 -0.85
#